data_AF-A0A1F5S5T1-F1
#
_entry.id   AF-A0A1F5S5T1-F1
#
_cell.length_a   1.000
_cell.length_b   1.000
_cell.length_c   1.000
_cell.angle_alpha   90.00
_cell.angle_beta   90.00
_cell.angle_gamma   90.00
#
_symmetry.space_group_name_H-M   'P 1'
#
loop_
_entity.id
_entity.type
_entity.pdbx_description
1 polymer ?
#
loop_
_entity_poly.entity_id
_entity_poly.type
_entity_poly.pdbx_seq_one_letter_code
_entity_poly.pdbx_strand_id
1 'polypeptide(L)'
;MEGHIAENYFFTLLKKEFQYVSFYRTRDKEFDFVAANNLRDKGEYQYFEVKYSNQLKEKDFRFIAKEAKKKGKGYTIISKGTLEFGENRTILPIWAIRE
;
A
#
# COMPACT_ATOMS: atom_id res chain seq x y z
N MET A 1 -9.47 15.71 -2.31
CA MET A 1 -9.69 15.57 -3.76
C MET A 1 -8.48 14.91 -4.43
N GLU A 2 -7.26 15.44 -4.28
CA GLU A 2 -6.04 14.82 -4.85
C GLU A 2 -5.76 13.39 -4.34
N GLY A 3 -6.02 13.11 -3.05
CA GLY A 3 -5.81 11.78 -2.46
C GLY A 3 -6.57 10.66 -3.15
N HIS A 4 -7.89 10.82 -3.35
CA HIS A 4 -8.72 9.83 -4.04
C HIS A 4 -8.32 9.61 -5.51
N ILE A 5 -7.79 10.64 -6.18
CA ILE A 5 -7.27 10.51 -7.54
C ILE A 5 -6.01 9.63 -7.51
N ALA A 6 -5.10 9.87 -6.55
CA ALA A 6 -3.90 9.04 -6.38
C ALA A 6 -4.25 7.59 -6.02
N GLU A 7 -5.23 7.37 -5.13
CA GLU A 7 -5.75 6.04 -4.79
C GLU A 7 -6.29 5.30 -6.01
N ASN A 8 -7.16 5.94 -6.80
CA ASN A 8 -7.76 5.34 -7.99
C ASN A 8 -6.73 5.05 -9.09
N TYR A 9 -5.78 5.96 -9.30
CA TYR A 9 -4.69 5.75 -10.23
C TYR A 9 -3.84 4.56 -9.80
N PHE A 10 -3.43 4.53 -8.53
CA PHE A 10 -2.62 3.43 -8.01
C PHE A 10 -3.36 2.09 -8.03
N PHE A 11 -4.67 2.07 -7.75
CA PHE A 11 -5.51 0.88 -7.90
C PHE A 11 -5.48 0.34 -9.33
N THR A 12 -5.51 1.22 -10.33
CA THR A 12 -5.43 0.82 -11.75
C THR A 12 -4.07 0.20 -12.07
N LEU A 13 -2.98 0.75 -11.54
CA LEU A 13 -1.65 0.16 -11.70
C LEU A 13 -1.56 -1.22 -11.04
N LEU A 14 -2.05 -1.37 -9.82
CA LEU A 14 -2.10 -2.68 -9.15
C LEU A 14 -2.91 -3.71 -9.96
N LYS A 15 -3.99 -3.29 -10.62
CA LYS A 15 -4.82 -4.17 -11.46
C LYS A 15 -4.13 -4.62 -12.75
N LYS A 16 -3.06 -3.95 -13.20
CA LYS A 16 -2.23 -4.39 -14.33
C LYS A 16 -1.26 -5.50 -13.90
N GLU A 17 -0.72 -5.41 -12.68
CA GLU A 17 0.32 -6.31 -12.17
C GLU A 17 -0.22 -7.51 -11.38
N PHE A 18 -1.40 -7.36 -10.77
CA PHE A 18 -1.98 -8.37 -9.88
C PHE A 18 -3.35 -8.83 -10.35
N GLN A 19 -3.56 -10.15 -10.31
CA GLN A 19 -4.87 -10.75 -10.58
C GLN A 19 -5.94 -10.29 -9.56
N TYR A 20 -5.56 -10.17 -8.30
CA TYR A 20 -6.46 -9.81 -7.21
C TYR A 20 -5.97 -8.56 -6.48
N VAL A 21 -6.86 -7.57 -6.35
CA VAL A 21 -6.64 -6.33 -5.61
C VAL A 21 -7.92 -6.01 -4.85
N SER A 22 -7.83 -5.77 -3.55
CA SER A 22 -8.96 -5.46 -2.67
C SER A 22 -8.54 -4.48 -1.58
N PHE A 23 -9.51 -3.73 -1.04
CA PHE A 23 -9.33 -3.01 0.22
C PHE A 23 -9.19 -3.99 1.38
N TYR A 24 -8.46 -3.59 2.43
CA TYR A 24 -8.37 -4.36 3.66
C TYR A 24 -9.01 -3.64 4.82
N ARG A 25 -9.96 -4.30 5.47
CA ARG A 25 -10.65 -3.78 6.63
C ARG A 25 -10.69 -4.78 7.76
N THR A 26 -10.40 -4.32 8.97
CA THR A 26 -10.61 -5.04 10.23
C THR A 26 -11.36 -4.13 11.19
N ARG A 27 -12.61 -4.49 11.51
CA ARG A 27 -13.51 -3.68 12.35
C ARG A 27 -13.70 -2.27 11.77
N ASP A 28 -13.26 -1.26 12.51
CA ASP A 28 -13.31 0.17 12.23
C ASP A 28 -12.05 0.71 11.53
N LYS A 29 -11.04 -0.15 11.28
CA LYS A 29 -9.77 0.25 10.68
C LYS A 29 -9.58 -0.38 9.32
N GLU A 30 -9.02 0.39 8.41
CA GLU A 30 -8.71 -0.04 7.04
C GLU A 30 -7.35 0.51 6.59
N PHE A 31 -6.80 -0.15 5.58
CA PHE A 31 -5.72 0.36 4.75
C PHE A 31 -6.06 0.06 3.29
N ASP A 32 -5.46 0.82 2.37
CA ASP A 32 -6.01 1.00 1.04
C ASP A 32 -6.04 -0.30 0.21
N PHE A 33 -4.93 -1.04 0.11
CA PHE A 33 -4.92 -2.22 -0.77
C PHE A 33 -4.13 -3.41 -0.25
N VAL A 34 -4.68 -4.61 -0.52
CA VAL A 34 -3.97 -5.88 -0.56
C VAL A 34 -4.01 -6.40 -1.99
N ALA A 35 -2.85 -6.80 -2.52
CA ALA A 35 -2.75 -7.39 -3.85
C ALA A 35 -2.07 -8.77 -3.80
N ALA A 36 -2.48 -9.68 -4.67
CA ALA A 36 -1.92 -11.02 -4.81
C ALA A 36 -2.23 -11.61 -6.20
N ASN A 37 -1.42 -12.57 -6.64
CA ASN A 37 -1.70 -13.38 -7.83
C ASN A 37 -2.38 -14.71 -7.46
N ASN A 38 -2.10 -15.23 -6.27
CA ASN A 38 -2.77 -16.42 -5.75
C ASN A 38 -3.43 -16.17 -4.38
N LEU A 39 -4.77 -16.17 -4.34
CA LEU A 39 -5.53 -16.01 -3.08
C LEU A 39 -5.31 -17.15 -2.07
N ARG A 40 -4.82 -18.31 -2.50
CA ARG A 40 -4.54 -19.43 -1.59
C ARG A 40 -3.17 -19.29 -0.94
N ASP A 41 -2.24 -18.59 -1.58
CA ASP A 41 -0.92 -18.33 -1.02
C ASP A 41 -0.86 -16.97 -0.31
N LYS A 42 -1.10 -17.00 0.99
CA LYS A 42 -0.96 -15.81 1.86
C LYS A 42 0.46 -15.25 1.89
N GLY A 43 1.45 -16.03 1.46
CA GLY A 43 2.83 -15.61 1.29
C GLY A 43 3.01 -14.61 0.15
N GLU A 44 2.12 -14.56 -0.83
CA GLU A 44 2.22 -13.61 -1.95
C GLU A 44 1.57 -12.25 -1.67
N TYR A 45 0.89 -12.11 -0.54
CA TYR A 45 0.09 -10.93 -0.26
C TYR A 45 1.00 -9.72 -0.06
N GLN A 46 0.74 -8.68 -0.84
CA GLN A 46 1.41 -7.39 -0.74
C GLN A 46 0.45 -6.34 -0.18
N TYR A 47 0.98 -5.46 0.67
CA TYR A 47 0.21 -4.50 1.45
C TYR A 47 0.58 -3.08 1.05
N PHE A 48 -0.41 -2.28 0.67
CA PHE A 48 -0.22 -0.91 0.22
C PHE A 48 -1.13 0.07 0.94
N GLU A 49 -0.59 1.25 1.21
CA GLU A 49 -1.33 2.41 1.72
C GLU A 49 -0.94 3.64 0.92
N VAL A 50 -1.91 4.38 0.42
CA VAL A 50 -1.74 5.62 -0.31
C VAL A 50 -1.84 6.80 0.65
N LYS A 51 -0.80 7.64 0.63
CA LYS A 51 -0.68 8.86 1.42
C LYS A 51 -0.10 9.94 0.52
N TYR A 52 -0.97 10.59 -0.27
CA TYR A 52 -0.57 11.65 -1.21
C TYR A 52 -0.18 12.96 -0.48
N SER A 53 0.93 12.90 0.26
CA SER A 53 1.52 13.96 1.05
C SER A 53 3.05 13.89 0.95
N ASN A 54 3.71 15.05 1.07
CA ASN A 54 5.17 15.14 1.23
C ASN A 54 5.60 15.06 2.70
N GLN A 55 4.65 15.22 3.63
CA GLN A 55 4.89 15.16 5.06
C GLN A 55 4.20 13.91 5.62
N LEU A 56 4.91 12.80 5.55
CA LEU A 56 4.44 11.52 6.09
C LEU A 56 4.74 11.47 7.60
N LYS A 57 3.74 11.14 8.41
CA LYS A 57 3.94 10.87 9.84
C LYS A 57 3.70 9.39 10.08
N GLU A 58 4.54 8.77 10.91
CA GLU A 58 4.43 7.35 11.23
C GLU A 58 3.04 6.96 11.78
N LYS A 59 2.38 7.89 12.47
CA LYS A 59 1.02 7.71 12.97
C LYS A 59 0.00 7.41 11.87
N ASP A 60 0.22 7.89 10.65
CA ASP A 60 -0.71 7.81 9.54
C ASP A 60 -0.76 6.41 8.91
N PHE A 61 0.23 5.56 9.20
CA PHE A 61 0.33 4.20 8.65
C PHE A 61 0.63 3.14 9.74
N ARG A 62 0.34 3.43 11.02
CA ARG A 62 0.47 2.44 12.11
C ARG A 62 -0.37 1.19 11.90
N PHE A 63 -1.53 1.33 11.27
CA PHE A 63 -2.45 0.21 11.10
C PHE A 63 -1.91 -0.82 10.11
N ILE A 64 -1.53 -0.39 8.89
CA ILE A 64 -0.88 -1.27 7.91
C ILE A 64 0.42 -1.86 8.46
N ALA A 65 1.24 -1.08 9.17
CA ALA A 65 2.46 -1.57 9.79
C ALA A 65 2.19 -2.71 10.80
N LYS A 66 1.15 -2.56 11.63
CA LYS A 66 0.73 -3.58 12.60
C LYS A 66 0.23 -4.86 11.90
N GLU A 67 -0.60 -4.72 10.87
CA GLU A 67 -1.15 -5.88 10.16
C GLU A 67 -0.09 -6.61 9.34
N ALA A 68 0.77 -5.89 8.62
CA ALA A 68 1.89 -6.47 7.88
C ALA A 68 2.84 -7.24 8.82
N LYS A 69 3.21 -6.64 9.97
CA LYS A 69 4.04 -7.30 10.99
C LYS A 69 3.44 -8.60 11.52
N LYS A 70 2.12 -8.64 11.81
CA LYS A 70 1.44 -9.89 12.25
C LYS A 70 1.52 -11.01 11.21
N LYS A 71 1.71 -10.67 9.95
CA LYS A 71 1.82 -11.61 8.82
C LYS A 71 3.27 -11.92 8.45
N GLY A 72 4.25 -11.30 9.13
CA GLY A 72 5.66 -11.43 8.78
C GLY A 72 5.96 -10.82 7.40
N LYS A 73 5.29 -9.72 7.06
CA LYS A 73 5.37 -9.06 5.76
C LYS A 73 5.78 -7.61 5.90
N GLY A 74 6.46 -7.10 4.88
CA GLY A 74 6.65 -5.67 4.69
C GLY A 74 5.40 -5.00 4.11
N TYR A 75 5.43 -3.67 4.06
CA TYR A 75 4.37 -2.88 3.46
C TYR A 75 4.93 -1.71 2.67
N THR A 76 4.12 -1.20 1.74
CA THR A 76 4.51 -0.12 0.84
C THR A 76 3.59 1.08 1.03
N ILE A 77 4.17 2.26 1.20
CA ILE A 77 3.45 3.54 1.25
C ILE A 77 3.63 4.26 -0.07
N ILE A 78 2.53 4.66 -0.71
CA ILE A 78 2.55 5.46 -1.92
C ILE A 78 2.43 6.93 -1.54
N SER A 79 3.48 7.70 -1.78
CA SER A 79 3.59 9.09 -1.36
C SER A 79 3.46 10.07 -2.54
N LYS A 80 3.35 11.36 -2.24
CA LYS A 80 3.39 12.40 -3.29
C LYS A 80 4.79 12.59 -3.87
N GLY A 81 5.84 12.47 -3.05
CA GLY A 81 7.22 12.77 -3.48
C GLY A 81 8.34 12.17 -2.63
N THR A 82 8.02 11.41 -1.58
CA THR A 82 8.99 10.76 -0.71
C THR A 82 9.41 9.40 -1.25
N LEU A 83 10.71 9.16 -1.34
CA LEU A 83 11.31 7.87 -1.65
C LEU A 83 12.13 7.40 -0.44
N GLU A 84 11.85 6.19 0.05
CA GLU A 84 12.54 5.57 1.18
C GLU A 84 12.52 4.05 1.05
N PHE A 85 13.65 3.40 1.35
CA PHE A 85 13.75 1.94 1.40
C PHE A 85 14.17 1.52 2.80
N GLY A 86 13.38 0.63 3.40
CA GLY A 86 13.66 -0.02 4.66
C GLY A 86 13.33 -1.50 4.59
N GLU A 87 13.83 -2.26 5.55
CA GLU A 87 13.70 -3.72 5.58
C GLU A 87 12.23 -4.20 5.55
N ASN A 88 11.36 -3.51 6.29
CA ASN A 88 9.94 -3.88 6.44
C ASN A 88 8.98 -2.81 5.89
N ARG A 89 9.52 -1.71 5.35
CA ARG A 89 8.75 -0.56 4.85
C ARG A 89 9.44 0.00 3.62
N THR A 90 8.69 0.13 2.54
CA THR A 90 9.09 0.93 1.39
C THR A 90 8.16 2.12 1.26
N ILE A 91 8.69 3.29 0.95
CA ILE A 91 7.91 4.47 0.57
C ILE A 91 8.28 4.82 -0.85
N LEU A 92 7.31 4.76 -1.76
CA LEU A 92 7.52 5.10 -3.17
C LEU A 92 6.71 6.35 -3.50
N PRO A 93 7.29 7.35 -4.17
CA PRO A 93 6.49 8.43 -4.71
C PRO A 93 5.70 7.94 -5.92
N ILE A 94 4.48 8.44 -6.11
CA ILE A 94 3.57 7.97 -7.17
C ILE A 94 4.21 8.05 -8.57
N TRP A 95 5.06 9.06 -8.81
CA TRP A 95 5.73 9.26 -10.09
C TRP A 95 6.83 8.22 -10.39
N ALA A 96 7.30 7.48 -9.39
CA ALA A 96 8.29 6.42 -9.57
C ALA A 96 7.67 5.13 -10.11
N ILE A 97 6.35 5.01 -10.04
CA ILE A 97 5.60 3.85 -10.52
C ILE A 97 5.23 4.15 -11.96
N ARG A 98 5.97 3.57 -12.89
CA ARG A 98 5.73 3.73 -14.34
C ARG A 98 4.96 2.52 -14.86
N GLU A 99 4.16 2.77 -15.89
CA GLU A 99 3.57 1.73 -16.74
C GLU A 99 4.62 1.04 -17.61
#